data_AF-L0PAA5-F1
#
_entry.id   AF-L0PAA5-F1
#
_cell.length_a   1.000
_cell.length_b   1.000
_cell.length_c   1.000
_cell.angle_alpha   90.00
_cell.angle_beta   90.00
_cell.angle_gamma   90.00
#
_symmetry.space_group_name_H-M   'P 1'
#
loop_
_entity.id
_entity.type
_entity.pdbx_description
1 polymer ?
#
loop_
_entity_poly.entity_id
_entity_poly.type
_entity_poly.pdbx_seq_one_letter_code
_entity_poly.pdbx_strand_id
1 'polypeptide(L)'
;MNHIFKYKKNGKKTVKLEFQEPLLIDLFQDKSCDLYIELLKNVMTKSKKVVVFVGAGISTGAGIPDFRSENGLFASIRSNFKLKTMGQDLFDVSNDENIQQFHTMISDLYRISASAKPTLFHQYIAALARSSRLMRLYTQNIDFLETRMPCLESQVPLPMVPPWPKTIQLHGGLQNMICSKCCWVGPFDPDIFKDDTLPSCQQCIEMENIRTIAGKRNIGVGKLRPRIVLYNEYNLDSEAIGEVTTYDLKEKPDALIVAGTSLKIASARRIVREMIEAVKASHGITIWINTTDFPRTKEFENKFDIIVKGDCQKIANLVMSKNDTADMNSNEPSYVLNSSPKMKRPLENEAFSVDGNINNMEISSQVPKKRQALKTQPKISKVFKSVKSTSNKSFKS
;
A
#
# COMPACT_ATOMS: atom_id res chain seq x y z
N MET A 1 -28.26 16.64 4.54
CA MET A 1 -28.77 15.30 4.16
C MET A 1 -28.98 14.56 5.47
N ASN A 2 -30.16 14.01 5.74
CA ASN A 2 -30.38 13.32 7.02
C ASN A 2 -29.70 11.95 7.01
N HIS A 3 -28.99 11.60 8.08
CA HIS A 3 -28.37 10.29 8.26
C HIS A 3 -29.42 9.30 8.76
N ILE A 4 -29.90 8.42 7.86
CA ILE A 4 -30.97 7.47 8.16
C ILE A 4 -30.38 6.09 8.43
N PHE A 5 -30.59 5.60 9.64
CA PHE A 5 -30.17 4.25 10.06
C PHE A 5 -31.40 3.38 10.28
N LYS A 6 -31.38 2.16 9.74
CA LYS A 6 -32.41 1.15 10.00
C LYS A 6 -31.76 -0.05 10.68
N TYR A 7 -32.11 -0.31 11.93
CA TYR A 7 -31.54 -1.44 12.68
C TYR A 7 -32.63 -2.25 13.38
N LYS A 8 -32.40 -3.55 13.59
CA LYS A 8 -33.35 -4.44 14.28
C LYS A 8 -32.96 -4.53 15.76
N LYS A 9 -33.72 -3.88 16.65
CA LYS A 9 -33.52 -4.03 18.09
C LYS A 9 -33.99 -5.43 18.52
N ASN A 10 -33.10 -6.23 19.11
CA ASN A 10 -33.38 -7.60 19.56
C ASN A 10 -34.03 -8.52 18.50
N GLY A 11 -33.69 -8.32 17.21
CA GLY A 11 -34.19 -9.13 16.10
C GLY A 11 -35.67 -8.94 15.72
N LYS A 12 -36.46 -8.18 16.50
CA LYS A 12 -37.93 -8.13 16.37
C LYS A 12 -38.49 -6.86 15.71
N LYS A 13 -37.93 -5.67 16.00
CA LYS A 13 -38.48 -4.39 15.51
C LYS A 13 -37.43 -3.59 14.76
N THR A 14 -37.74 -3.19 13.53
CA THR A 14 -36.90 -2.25 12.75
C THR A 14 -37.11 -0.85 13.29
N VAL A 15 -36.07 -0.26 13.87
CA VAL A 15 -36.04 1.12 14.35
C VAL A 15 -35.39 1.96 13.26
N LYS A 16 -36.04 3.05 12.84
CA LYS A 16 -35.48 4.08 11.97
C LYS A 16 -34.96 5.20 12.87
N LEU A 17 -33.66 5.45 12.84
CA LEU A 17 -33.03 6.61 13.47
C LEU A 17 -32.64 7.60 12.38
N GLU A 18 -32.86 8.88 12.63
CA GLU A 18 -32.59 9.94 11.67
C GLU A 18 -31.84 11.05 12.39
N PHE A 19 -30.62 11.35 11.94
CA PHE A 19 -29.77 12.38 12.54
C PHE A 19 -29.52 13.49 11.53
N GLN A 20 -29.54 14.74 11.99
CA GLN A 20 -29.19 15.91 11.16
C GLN A 20 -27.68 16.09 11.03
N GLU A 21 -26.94 15.55 11.99
CA GLU A 21 -25.48 15.61 12.14
C GLU A 21 -24.90 14.18 12.14
N PRO A 22 -23.60 14.00 11.84
CA PRO A 22 -22.94 12.71 11.97
C PRO A 22 -23.10 12.12 13.38
N LEU A 23 -23.28 10.81 13.45
CA LEU A 23 -23.35 10.10 14.73
C LEU A 23 -21.97 10.09 15.39
N LEU A 24 -21.82 10.77 16.53
CA LEU A 24 -20.58 10.81 17.29
C LEU A 24 -20.57 9.72 18.38
N ILE A 25 -19.50 8.93 18.41
CA ILE A 25 -19.26 7.91 19.43
C ILE A 25 -17.89 8.18 20.05
N ASP A 26 -17.84 8.45 21.35
CA ASP A 26 -16.58 8.69 22.07
C ASP A 26 -16.30 7.52 23.03
N LEU A 27 -15.34 6.66 22.67
CA LEU A 27 -14.95 5.48 23.45
C LEU A 27 -14.02 5.82 24.63
N PHE A 28 -13.60 7.07 24.77
CA PHE A 28 -12.84 7.54 25.94
C PHE A 28 -13.74 8.03 27.06
N GLN A 29 -15.02 8.29 26.78
CA GLN A 29 -16.00 8.70 27.76
C GLN A 29 -16.98 7.57 28.03
N ASP A 30 -17.21 7.27 29.31
CA ASP A 30 -18.16 6.23 29.79
C ASP A 30 -19.64 6.54 29.50
N LYS A 31 -19.91 7.63 28.75
CA LYS A 31 -21.25 8.13 28.42
C LYS A 31 -21.72 7.78 27.01
N SER A 32 -20.94 7.01 26.24
CA SER A 32 -21.40 6.56 24.92
C SER A 32 -22.64 5.69 25.06
N CYS A 33 -23.76 6.14 24.49
CA CYS A 33 -25.03 5.44 24.57
C CYS A 33 -24.89 4.03 23.96
N ASP A 34 -25.25 2.98 24.71
CA ASP A 34 -25.22 1.57 24.27
C ASP A 34 -25.89 1.38 22.89
N LEU A 35 -26.93 2.19 22.62
CA LEU A 35 -27.63 2.24 21.35
C LEU A 35 -26.71 2.57 20.16
N TYR A 36 -25.78 3.51 20.31
CA TYR A 36 -24.89 3.94 19.24
C TYR A 36 -23.82 2.89 18.96
N ILE A 37 -23.34 2.22 20.01
CA ILE A 37 -22.43 1.08 19.87
C ILE A 37 -23.14 -0.09 19.18
N GLU A 38 -24.38 -0.41 19.58
CA GLU A 38 -25.18 -1.45 18.92
C GLU A 38 -25.44 -1.12 17.44
N LEU A 39 -25.73 0.15 17.13
CA LEU A 39 -25.92 0.62 15.77
C LEU A 39 -24.64 0.46 14.93
N LEU A 40 -23.49 0.89 15.45
CA LEU A 40 -22.18 0.72 14.80
C LEU A 40 -21.91 -0.76 14.51
N LYS A 41 -22.11 -1.64 15.49
CA LYS A 41 -21.98 -3.10 15.32
C LYS A 41 -22.90 -3.61 14.21
N ASN A 42 -24.17 -3.20 14.21
CA ASN A 42 -25.15 -3.67 13.23
C ASN A 42 -24.76 -3.27 11.80
N VAL A 43 -24.33 -2.03 11.63
CA VAL A 43 -23.84 -1.52 10.35
C VAL A 43 -22.63 -2.32 9.90
N MET A 44 -21.58 -2.38 10.74
CA MET A 44 -20.32 -3.05 10.41
C MET A 44 -20.47 -4.56 10.20
N THR A 45 -21.51 -5.21 10.73
CA THR A 45 -21.79 -6.64 10.52
C THR A 45 -22.67 -6.92 9.31
N LYS A 46 -23.44 -5.94 8.82
CA LYS A 46 -24.36 -6.14 7.68
C LYS A 46 -23.82 -5.70 6.33
N SER A 47 -22.86 -4.79 6.28
CA SER A 47 -22.25 -4.33 5.02
C SER A 47 -21.60 -5.47 4.25
N LYS A 48 -21.79 -5.55 2.94
CA LYS A 48 -21.36 -6.70 2.11
C LYS A 48 -20.26 -6.34 1.11
N LYS A 49 -20.10 -5.06 0.80
CA LYS A 49 -19.15 -4.51 -0.16
C LYS A 49 -18.34 -3.41 0.53
N VAL A 50 -17.50 -3.83 1.47
CA VAL A 50 -16.78 -2.94 2.38
C VAL A 50 -15.44 -2.53 1.76
N VAL A 51 -15.21 -1.24 1.64
CA VAL A 51 -13.88 -0.67 1.41
C VAL A 51 -13.31 -0.22 2.75
N VAL A 52 -12.09 -0.62 3.05
CA VAL A 52 -11.37 -0.23 4.25
C VAL A 52 -10.17 0.62 3.86
N PHE A 53 -10.02 1.79 4.47
CA PHE A 53 -8.90 2.71 4.26
C PHE A 53 -8.16 2.91 5.58
N VAL A 54 -6.87 2.57 5.64
CA VAL A 54 -6.11 2.54 6.90
C VAL A 54 -4.78 3.26 6.82
N GLY A 55 -4.32 3.69 8.00
CA GLY A 55 -2.96 4.19 8.20
C GLY A 55 -2.36 3.67 9.50
N ALA A 56 -1.24 4.27 9.92
CA ALA A 56 -0.35 3.70 10.93
C ALA A 56 -1.02 3.46 12.30
N GLY A 57 -2.12 4.15 12.60
CA GLY A 57 -2.88 3.97 13.84
C GLY A 57 -3.44 2.55 14.05
N ILE A 58 -3.57 1.73 13.00
CA ILE A 58 -3.99 0.33 13.18
C ILE A 58 -2.84 -0.59 13.64
N SER A 59 -1.59 -0.15 13.48
CA SER A 59 -0.36 -0.91 13.78
C SER A 59 0.29 -0.51 15.11
N THR A 60 -0.14 0.59 15.74
CA THR A 60 0.42 1.06 17.01
C THR A 60 0.31 0.03 18.14
N GLY A 61 -0.81 -0.72 18.19
CA GLY A 61 -1.00 -1.82 19.14
C GLY A 61 -0.07 -3.02 18.93
N ALA A 62 0.65 -3.09 17.80
CA ALA A 62 1.66 -4.11 17.52
C ALA A 62 3.08 -3.65 17.88
N GLY A 63 3.24 -2.49 18.52
CA GLY A 63 4.54 -1.90 18.86
C GLY A 63 5.24 -1.20 17.69
N ILE A 64 4.55 -1.04 16.55
CA ILE A 64 5.07 -0.29 15.39
C ILE A 64 4.72 1.19 15.61
N PRO A 65 5.71 2.09 15.74
CA PRO A 65 5.43 3.50 15.95
C PRO A 65 4.74 4.09 14.72
N ASP A 66 3.80 5.00 14.94
CA ASP A 66 3.30 5.82 13.84
C ASP A 66 4.38 6.83 13.42
N PHE A 67 4.17 7.52 12.30
CA PHE A 67 5.17 8.50 11.85
C PHE A 67 5.10 9.83 12.60
N ARG A 68 3.90 10.23 13.07
CA ARG A 68 3.58 11.64 13.32
C ARG A 68 3.16 11.97 14.75
N SER A 69 2.87 10.98 15.60
CA SER A 69 2.52 11.25 16.99
C SER A 69 3.72 11.78 17.78
N GLU A 70 3.46 12.23 19.00
CA GLU A 70 4.48 12.74 19.93
C GLU A 70 5.58 11.71 20.20
N ASN A 71 5.23 10.41 20.21
CA ASN A 71 6.15 9.29 20.36
C ASN A 71 6.40 8.55 19.02
N GLY A 72 6.06 9.20 17.90
CA GLY A 72 6.19 8.63 16.56
C GLY A 72 7.62 8.68 16.03
N LEU A 73 7.84 8.00 14.91
CA LEU A 73 9.14 7.84 14.27
C LEU A 73 9.85 9.18 14.03
N PHE A 74 9.13 10.22 13.56
CA PHE A 74 9.73 11.54 13.34
C PHE A 74 10.20 12.23 14.63
N ALA A 75 9.53 11.99 15.76
CA ALA A 75 9.93 12.55 17.05
C ALA A 75 11.19 11.85 17.57
N SER A 76 11.24 10.52 17.51
CA SER A 76 12.42 9.71 17.88
C SER A 76 13.64 10.03 17.02
N ILE A 77 13.45 10.26 15.73
CA ILE A 77 14.53 10.66 14.81
C ILE A 77 15.09 12.02 15.19
N ARG A 78 14.22 13.00 15.46
CA ARG A 78 14.64 14.34 15.87
C ARG A 78 15.44 14.32 17.17
N SER A 79 15.03 13.50 18.15
CA SER A 79 15.75 13.37 19.41
C SER A 79 17.08 12.64 19.26
N ASN A 80 17.12 11.54 18.50
CA ASN A 80 18.28 10.66 18.43
C ASN A 80 19.38 11.21 17.52
N PHE A 81 19.02 11.89 16.43
CA PHE A 81 19.98 12.35 15.42
C PHE A 81 20.25 13.87 15.47
N LYS A 82 19.67 14.59 16.44
CA LYS A 82 19.76 16.08 16.55
C LYS A 82 19.51 16.80 15.22
N LEU A 83 18.68 16.21 14.36
CA LEU A 83 18.40 16.74 13.04
C LEU A 83 17.65 18.07 13.18
N LYS A 84 18.15 19.11 12.49
CA LYS A 84 17.46 20.40 12.35
C LYS A 84 16.25 20.31 11.41
N THR A 85 16.13 19.21 10.67
CA THR A 85 15.18 18.99 9.58
C THR A 85 13.85 18.41 10.05
N MET A 86 12.80 18.62 9.26
CA MET A 86 11.49 18.00 9.49
C MET A 86 11.59 16.50 9.19
N GLY A 87 10.84 15.65 9.90
CA GLY A 87 10.87 14.20 9.64
C GLY A 87 10.48 13.81 8.20
N GLN A 88 9.85 14.70 7.45
CA GLN A 88 9.57 14.54 6.02
C GLN A 88 10.84 14.60 5.16
N ASP A 89 11.86 15.36 5.58
CA ASP A 89 13.09 15.59 4.82
C ASP A 89 13.96 14.32 4.75
N LEU A 90 13.84 13.41 5.73
CA LEU A 90 14.50 12.09 5.69
C LEU A 90 13.84 11.15 4.67
N PHE A 91 12.58 11.43 4.31
CA PHE A 91 11.81 10.69 3.32
C PHE A 91 11.66 11.49 2.04
N ASP A 92 12.52 12.48 1.77
CA ASP A 92 12.56 13.20 0.50
C ASP A 92 13.64 12.59 -0.41
N VAL A 93 13.31 12.38 -1.68
CA VAL A 93 14.23 11.82 -2.69
C VAL A 93 15.47 12.68 -2.91
N SER A 94 15.39 13.97 -2.62
CA SER A 94 16.47 14.94 -2.90
C SER A 94 17.57 15.01 -1.83
N ASN A 95 17.45 14.26 -0.72
CA ASN A 95 18.30 14.44 0.46
C ASN A 95 19.40 13.35 0.57
N ASP A 96 20.42 13.43 -0.28
CA ASP A 96 21.53 12.47 -0.30
C ASP A 96 22.40 12.50 0.98
N GLU A 97 22.42 13.64 1.70
CA GLU A 97 23.24 13.83 2.91
C GLU A 97 22.83 12.93 4.08
N ASN A 98 21.64 12.33 4.04
CA ASN A 98 21.09 11.53 5.16
C ASN A 98 20.78 10.06 4.78
N ILE A 99 21.36 9.56 3.68
CA ILE A 99 21.10 8.20 3.17
C ILE A 99 21.35 7.11 4.23
N GLN A 100 22.44 7.20 4.99
CA GLN A 100 22.77 6.21 6.04
C GLN A 100 21.72 6.16 7.16
N GLN A 101 21.24 7.33 7.58
CA GLN A 101 20.21 7.44 8.62
C GLN A 101 18.88 6.87 8.10
N PHE A 102 18.54 7.18 6.85
CA PHE A 102 17.36 6.63 6.19
C PHE A 102 17.46 5.10 6.11
N HIS A 103 18.59 4.54 5.66
CA HIS A 103 18.81 3.10 5.59
C HIS A 103 18.70 2.40 6.95
N THR A 104 19.30 2.98 7.99
CA THR A 104 19.24 2.46 9.35
C THR A 104 17.79 2.42 9.85
N MET A 105 17.08 3.54 9.70
CA MET A 105 15.67 3.66 10.08
C MET A 105 14.79 2.66 9.34
N ILE A 106 14.95 2.52 8.02
CA ILE A 106 14.16 1.57 7.22
C ILE A 106 14.46 0.12 7.64
N SER A 107 15.73 -0.20 7.90
CA SER A 107 16.14 -1.53 8.36
C SER A 107 15.57 -1.85 9.74
N ASP A 108 15.56 -0.89 10.66
CA ASP A 108 14.99 -1.06 12.00
C ASP A 108 13.48 -1.19 11.95
N LEU A 109 12.80 -0.35 11.15
CA LEU A 109 11.37 -0.47 10.94
C LEU A 109 10.99 -1.82 10.33
N TYR A 110 11.79 -2.33 9.37
CA TYR A 110 11.62 -3.66 8.82
C TYR A 110 11.74 -4.75 9.90
N ARG A 111 12.78 -4.69 10.74
CA ARG A 111 13.00 -5.67 11.84
C ARG A 111 11.86 -5.65 12.85
N ILE A 112 11.42 -4.47 13.28
CA ILE A 112 10.26 -4.31 14.18
C ILE A 112 9.03 -4.92 13.52
N SER A 113 8.74 -4.55 12.28
CA SER A 113 7.56 -5.03 11.53
C SER A 113 7.58 -6.54 11.31
N ALA A 114 8.73 -7.12 11.03
CA ALA A 114 8.90 -8.56 10.85
C ALA A 114 8.60 -9.33 12.14
N SER A 115 9.00 -8.79 13.29
CA SER A 115 8.76 -9.38 14.62
C SER A 115 7.34 -9.14 15.16
N ALA A 116 6.65 -8.11 14.68
CA ALA A 116 5.32 -7.74 15.13
C ALA A 116 4.25 -8.75 14.69
N LYS A 117 3.17 -8.89 15.46
CA LYS A 117 1.98 -9.68 15.10
C LYS A 117 0.84 -8.74 14.65
N PRO A 118 0.00 -9.13 13.67
CA PRO A 118 -1.16 -8.33 13.27
C PRO A 118 -2.10 -8.03 14.44
N THR A 119 -2.48 -6.75 14.60
CA THR A 119 -3.40 -6.29 15.66
C THR A 119 -4.83 -6.82 15.46
N LEU A 120 -5.68 -6.66 16.47
CA LEU A 120 -7.08 -7.10 16.40
C LEU A 120 -7.83 -6.45 15.23
N PHE A 121 -7.52 -5.20 14.89
CA PHE A 121 -8.10 -4.51 13.73
C PHE A 121 -7.64 -5.10 12.40
N HIS A 122 -6.38 -5.53 12.27
CA HIS A 122 -5.92 -6.29 11.08
C HIS A 122 -6.74 -7.58 10.92
N GLN A 123 -7.01 -8.25 12.03
CA GLN A 123 -7.75 -9.50 12.04
C GLN A 123 -9.23 -9.30 11.73
N TYR A 124 -9.82 -8.19 12.16
CA TYR A 124 -11.15 -7.78 11.70
C TYR A 124 -11.20 -7.61 10.17
N ILE A 125 -10.20 -6.97 9.57
CA ILE A 125 -10.10 -6.81 8.11
C ILE A 125 -9.96 -8.19 7.44
N ALA A 126 -9.15 -9.09 8.00
CA ALA A 126 -9.00 -10.45 7.51
C ALA A 126 -10.31 -11.24 7.60
N ALA A 127 -11.10 -11.07 8.68
CA ALA A 127 -12.42 -11.67 8.82
C ALA A 127 -13.41 -11.15 7.75
N LEU A 128 -13.36 -9.85 7.41
CA LEU A 128 -14.12 -9.31 6.28
C LEU A 128 -13.70 -9.97 4.96
N ALA A 129 -12.41 -10.22 4.74
CA ALA A 129 -11.91 -10.88 3.55
C ALA A 129 -12.38 -12.34 3.45
N ARG A 130 -12.22 -13.12 4.53
CA ARG A 130 -12.65 -14.53 4.59
C ARG A 130 -14.16 -14.69 4.42
N SER A 131 -14.94 -13.75 4.93
CA SER A 131 -16.40 -13.72 4.74
C SER A 131 -16.85 -13.15 3.39
N SER A 132 -15.92 -12.86 2.46
CA SER A 132 -16.20 -12.26 1.14
C SER A 132 -16.91 -10.90 1.19
N ARG A 133 -16.77 -10.18 2.31
CA ARG A 133 -17.38 -8.86 2.53
C ARG A 133 -16.42 -7.71 2.26
N LEU A 134 -15.12 -7.97 2.32
CA LEU A 134 -14.09 -7.01 1.95
C LEU A 134 -14.02 -6.88 0.42
N MET A 135 -14.40 -5.71 -0.09
CA MET A 135 -14.17 -5.34 -1.48
C MET A 135 -12.70 -5.00 -1.69
N ARG A 136 -12.18 -4.03 -0.93
CA ARG A 136 -10.79 -3.58 -1.00
C ARG A 136 -10.26 -3.07 0.35
N LEU A 137 -8.97 -3.28 0.58
CA LEU A 137 -8.18 -2.65 1.61
C LEU A 137 -7.18 -1.69 0.95
N TYR A 138 -7.32 -0.39 1.20
CA TYR A 138 -6.32 0.61 0.85
C TYR A 138 -5.50 0.92 2.11
N THR A 139 -4.21 0.58 2.09
CA THR A 139 -3.32 0.84 3.22
C THR A 139 -2.27 1.90 2.87
N GLN A 140 -2.10 2.85 3.78
CA GLN A 140 -0.98 3.80 3.75
C GLN A 140 0.28 3.23 4.43
N ASN A 141 0.16 2.06 5.08
CA ASN A 141 1.24 1.44 5.84
C ASN A 141 2.22 0.75 4.91
N ILE A 142 3.47 0.72 5.37
CA ILE A 142 4.59 0.03 4.70
C ILE A 142 5.06 -1.20 5.52
N ASP A 143 4.49 -1.41 6.70
CA ASP A 143 4.87 -2.43 7.69
C ASP A 143 4.47 -3.86 7.35
N PHE A 144 3.75 -4.05 6.23
CA PHE A 144 3.35 -5.35 5.68
C PHE A 144 2.59 -6.29 6.63
N LEU A 145 1.99 -5.77 7.71
CA LEU A 145 1.19 -6.59 8.62
C LEU A 145 -0.04 -7.18 7.93
N GLU A 146 -0.68 -6.40 7.05
CA GLU A 146 -1.82 -6.84 6.25
C GLU A 146 -1.42 -7.94 5.27
N THR A 147 -0.37 -7.71 4.47
CA THR A 147 0.00 -8.56 3.33
C THR A 147 0.60 -9.89 3.74
N ARG A 148 1.04 -10.05 4.99
CA ARG A 148 1.44 -11.36 5.55
C ARG A 148 0.28 -12.30 5.79
N MET A 149 -0.94 -11.80 5.87
CA MET A 149 -2.12 -12.67 5.99
C MET A 149 -2.55 -13.13 4.59
N PRO A 150 -2.64 -14.44 4.31
CA PRO A 150 -2.90 -14.93 2.94
C PRO A 150 -4.18 -14.39 2.30
N CYS A 151 -5.24 -14.13 3.07
CA CYS A 151 -6.48 -13.56 2.57
C CYS A 151 -6.40 -12.05 2.23
N LEU A 152 -5.27 -11.41 2.54
CA LEU A 152 -4.98 -9.99 2.35
C LEU A 152 -3.64 -9.77 1.64
N GLU A 153 -3.08 -10.81 1.01
CA GLU A 153 -1.85 -10.71 0.24
C GLU A 153 -1.99 -9.64 -0.88
N SER A 154 -0.89 -8.93 -1.14
CA SER A 154 -0.78 -7.96 -2.22
C SER A 154 0.08 -8.53 -3.34
N GLN A 155 0.03 -7.91 -4.52
CA GLN A 155 0.88 -8.25 -5.65
C GLN A 155 1.80 -7.08 -5.96
N VAL A 156 3.10 -7.38 -6.11
CA VAL A 156 4.14 -6.38 -6.37
C VAL A 156 4.98 -6.83 -7.58
N PRO A 157 5.09 -6.03 -8.65
CA PRO A 157 4.36 -4.78 -8.91
C PRO A 157 2.85 -4.95 -9.02
N LEU A 158 2.09 -3.88 -8.78
CA LEU A 158 0.62 -3.94 -8.86
C LEU A 158 0.19 -4.10 -10.33
N PRO A 159 -0.72 -5.03 -10.68
CA PRO A 159 -1.11 -5.24 -12.07
C PRO A 159 -1.94 -4.07 -12.61
N MET A 160 -1.79 -3.77 -13.90
CA MET A 160 -2.60 -2.77 -14.62
C MET A 160 -4.04 -3.20 -14.83
N VAL A 161 -4.30 -4.50 -14.83
CA VAL A 161 -5.59 -5.10 -15.22
C VAL A 161 -6.05 -6.09 -14.16
N PRO A 162 -7.37 -6.33 -14.03
CA PRO A 162 -7.90 -7.27 -13.05
C PRO A 162 -7.47 -8.72 -13.33
N PRO A 163 -7.51 -9.61 -12.31
CA PRO A 163 -7.94 -9.34 -10.93
C PRO A 163 -6.85 -8.64 -10.09
N TRP A 164 -7.23 -7.56 -9.40
CA TRP A 164 -6.35 -6.90 -8.43
C TRP A 164 -6.40 -7.56 -7.05
N PRO A 165 -5.29 -7.57 -6.29
CA PRO A 165 -5.25 -8.09 -4.93
C PRO A 165 -6.17 -7.31 -3.98
N LYS A 166 -6.60 -7.95 -2.88
CA LYS A 166 -7.48 -7.30 -1.89
C LYS A 166 -6.83 -6.09 -1.23
N THR A 167 -5.53 -6.17 -0.98
CA THR A 167 -4.75 -5.10 -0.35
C THR A 167 -4.01 -4.29 -1.42
N ILE A 168 -4.19 -2.98 -1.39
CA ILE A 168 -3.50 -1.99 -2.23
C ILE A 168 -2.63 -1.15 -1.33
N GLN A 169 -1.31 -1.30 -1.48
CA GLN A 169 -0.32 -0.53 -0.74
C GLN A 169 -0.08 0.81 -1.44
N LEU A 170 -0.60 1.89 -0.87
CA LEU A 170 -0.56 3.23 -1.47
C LEU A 170 0.84 3.84 -1.48
N HIS A 171 1.71 3.40 -0.58
CA HIS A 171 3.07 3.94 -0.40
C HIS A 171 4.15 2.85 -0.57
N GLY A 172 3.85 1.77 -1.27
CA GLY A 172 4.73 0.60 -1.36
C GLY A 172 4.82 -0.17 -0.04
N GLY A 173 5.90 -0.92 0.17
CA GLY A 173 6.06 -1.76 1.34
C GLY A 173 7.49 -2.16 1.62
N LEU A 174 7.80 -2.45 2.87
CA LEU A 174 9.14 -2.83 3.32
C LEU A 174 9.54 -4.25 2.93
N GLN A 175 8.64 -5.03 2.31
CA GLN A 175 8.93 -6.42 1.90
C GLN A 175 9.87 -6.50 0.71
N ASN A 176 10.00 -5.43 -0.08
CA ASN A 176 10.71 -5.47 -1.34
C ASN A 176 11.71 -4.32 -1.48
N MET A 177 12.74 -4.57 -2.28
CA MET A 177 13.63 -3.57 -2.85
C MET A 177 13.48 -3.55 -4.37
N ILE A 178 13.86 -2.43 -4.97
CA ILE A 178 13.81 -2.23 -6.42
C ILE A 178 15.11 -1.61 -6.93
N CYS A 179 15.52 -2.02 -8.13
CA CYS A 179 16.59 -1.34 -8.86
C CYS A 179 16.05 -0.12 -9.60
N SER A 180 16.63 1.07 -9.34
CA SER A 180 16.25 2.31 -10.02
C SER A 180 16.60 2.35 -11.51
N LYS A 181 17.34 1.35 -12.02
CA LYS A 181 17.78 1.28 -13.42
C LYS A 181 17.05 0.19 -14.22
N CYS A 182 17.14 -1.06 -13.79
CA CYS A 182 16.53 -2.18 -14.52
C CYS A 182 15.14 -2.56 -14.02
N CYS A 183 14.62 -1.88 -12.99
CA CYS A 183 13.32 -2.13 -12.38
C CYS A 183 13.17 -3.55 -11.80
N TRP A 184 14.26 -4.30 -11.61
CA TRP A 184 14.22 -5.58 -10.92
C TRP A 184 13.69 -5.39 -9.50
N VAL A 185 12.75 -6.25 -9.10
CA VAL A 185 12.15 -6.27 -7.76
C VAL A 185 12.55 -7.58 -7.08
N GLY A 186 12.96 -7.47 -5.81
CA GLY A 186 13.30 -8.62 -4.98
C GLY A 186 12.92 -8.39 -3.52
N PRO A 187 13.11 -9.39 -2.64
CA PRO A 187 12.87 -9.23 -1.21
C PRO A 187 13.81 -8.17 -0.63
N PHE A 188 13.32 -7.36 0.32
CA PHE A 188 14.15 -6.41 1.03
C PHE A 188 15.13 -7.15 1.95
N ASP A 189 16.41 -6.80 1.86
CA ASP A 189 17.45 -7.32 2.72
C ASP A 189 18.07 -6.17 3.51
N PRO A 190 17.83 -6.05 4.84
CA PRO A 190 18.40 -4.97 5.64
C PRO A 190 19.93 -5.08 5.78
N ASP A 191 20.53 -6.26 5.55
CA ASP A 191 21.95 -6.47 5.79
C ASP A 191 22.86 -5.86 4.72
N ILE A 192 22.32 -5.54 3.56
CA ILE A 192 23.06 -4.89 2.47
C ILE A 192 23.00 -3.35 2.55
N PHE A 193 22.11 -2.77 3.36
CA PHE A 193 21.95 -1.31 3.53
C PHE A 193 22.71 -0.79 4.78
N LYS A 194 23.98 -1.14 4.93
CA LYS A 194 24.81 -0.76 6.10
C LYS A 194 25.69 0.46 5.88
N ASP A 195 26.04 0.72 4.62
CA ASP A 195 26.97 1.77 4.26
C ASP A 195 26.24 3.05 3.82
N ASP A 196 27.01 4.13 3.67
CA ASP A 196 26.55 5.44 3.20
C ASP A 196 26.20 5.46 1.71
N THR A 197 26.23 4.30 1.05
CA THR A 197 25.96 4.18 -0.39
C THR A 197 24.88 3.14 -0.66
N LEU A 198 24.12 3.36 -1.74
CA LEU A 198 23.13 2.40 -2.17
C LEU A 198 23.80 1.12 -2.72
N PRO A 199 23.27 -0.07 -2.38
CA PRO A 199 23.79 -1.34 -2.88
C PRO A 199 23.69 -1.44 -4.40
N SER A 200 24.68 -2.05 -5.03
CA SER A 200 24.67 -2.28 -6.48
C SER A 200 23.70 -3.42 -6.85
N CYS A 201 22.99 -3.27 -7.97
CA CYS A 201 22.06 -4.28 -8.45
C CYS A 201 22.79 -5.43 -9.14
N GLN A 202 22.67 -6.64 -8.60
CA GLN A 202 23.30 -7.84 -9.15
C GLN A 202 22.85 -8.15 -10.58
N GLN A 203 21.56 -7.93 -10.90
CA GLN A 203 21.05 -8.11 -12.26
C GLN A 203 21.68 -7.14 -13.26
N CYS A 204 21.97 -5.89 -12.84
CA CYS A 204 22.71 -4.96 -13.69
C CYS A 204 24.17 -5.37 -13.88
N ILE A 205 24.82 -5.92 -12.85
CA ILE A 205 26.20 -6.41 -12.93
C ILE A 205 26.27 -7.57 -13.93
N GLU A 206 25.38 -8.54 -13.82
CA GLU A 206 25.29 -9.68 -14.74
C GLU A 206 25.06 -9.23 -16.19
N MET A 207 24.13 -8.30 -16.40
CA MET A 207 23.91 -7.71 -17.72
C MET A 207 25.15 -6.99 -18.26
N GLU A 208 25.90 -6.28 -17.41
CA GLU A 208 27.11 -5.56 -17.81
C GLU A 208 28.26 -6.51 -18.17
N ASN A 209 28.40 -7.62 -17.44
CA ASN A 209 29.35 -8.68 -17.77
C ASN A 209 29.05 -9.28 -19.15
N ILE A 210 27.79 -9.62 -19.42
CA ILE A 210 27.36 -10.15 -20.73
C ILE A 210 27.64 -9.15 -21.86
N ARG A 211 27.36 -7.86 -21.63
CA ARG A 211 27.61 -6.80 -22.62
C ARG A 211 29.10 -6.64 -22.92
N THR A 212 29.94 -6.69 -21.88
CA THR A 212 31.39 -6.58 -22.00
C THR A 212 31.95 -7.74 -22.82
N ILE A 213 31.54 -8.98 -22.53
CA ILE A 213 31.91 -10.17 -23.31
C ILE A 213 31.46 -10.04 -24.77
N ALA A 214 30.27 -9.46 -25.01
CA ALA A 214 29.74 -9.22 -26.35
C ALA A 214 30.34 -7.98 -27.07
N GLY A 215 31.39 -7.35 -26.53
CA GLY A 215 32.03 -6.16 -27.12
C GLY A 215 31.13 -4.92 -27.15
N LYS A 216 30.05 -4.88 -26.35
CA LYS A 216 29.11 -3.77 -26.30
C LYS A 216 29.55 -2.72 -25.28
N ARG A 217 29.20 -1.46 -25.54
CA ARG A 217 29.44 -0.34 -24.60
C ARG A 217 28.79 -0.58 -23.24
N ASN A 218 29.52 -0.18 -22.19
CA ASN A 218 29.04 -0.18 -20.82
C ASN A 218 27.89 0.81 -20.61
N ILE A 219 26.83 0.36 -19.95
CA ILE A 219 25.64 1.17 -19.68
C ILE A 219 25.53 1.57 -18.20
N GLY A 220 26.39 1.02 -17.34
CA GLY A 220 26.47 1.27 -15.90
C GLY A 220 25.71 0.25 -15.06
N VAL A 221 25.96 0.26 -13.75
CA VAL A 221 25.28 -0.61 -12.79
C VAL A 221 24.23 0.20 -12.01
N GLY A 222 23.00 -0.30 -11.98
CA GLY A 222 21.92 0.34 -11.21
C GLY A 222 22.10 0.16 -9.71
N LYS A 223 21.44 1.02 -8.93
CA LYS A 223 21.41 0.96 -7.46
C LYS A 223 20.07 0.41 -6.95
N LEU A 224 20.12 -0.35 -5.87
CA LEU A 224 18.97 -0.90 -5.16
C LEU A 224 18.51 0.09 -4.09
N ARG A 225 17.20 0.19 -3.91
CA ARG A 225 16.57 0.97 -2.84
C ARG A 225 15.35 0.24 -2.30
N PRO A 226 14.91 0.52 -1.06
CA PRO A 226 13.62 0.04 -0.56
C PRO A 226 12.47 0.43 -1.50
N ARG A 227 11.51 -0.47 -1.74
CA ARG A 227 10.35 -0.22 -2.61
C ARG A 227 9.21 0.46 -1.82
N ILE A 228 9.53 1.62 -1.26
CA ILE A 228 8.58 2.52 -0.63
C ILE A 228 8.49 3.81 -1.44
N VAL A 229 7.39 4.53 -1.29
CA VAL A 229 7.18 5.83 -1.94
C VAL A 229 7.67 6.92 -1.00
N LEU A 230 8.68 7.67 -1.44
CA LEU A 230 9.19 8.85 -0.74
C LEU A 230 8.40 10.11 -1.13
N TYR A 231 8.51 11.18 -0.34
CA TYR A 231 8.02 12.49 -0.70
C TYR A 231 8.71 12.98 -1.97
N ASN A 232 7.94 13.64 -2.84
CA ASN A 232 8.39 14.11 -4.15
C ASN A 232 8.86 13.00 -5.10
N GLU A 233 8.62 11.73 -4.76
CA GLU A 233 8.83 10.60 -5.64
C GLU A 233 7.59 10.29 -6.47
N TYR A 234 7.81 9.89 -7.72
CA TYR A 234 6.77 9.25 -8.51
C TYR A 234 6.50 7.84 -7.98
N ASN A 235 5.26 7.56 -7.56
CA ASN A 235 4.86 6.22 -7.19
C ASN A 235 4.76 5.34 -8.45
N LEU A 236 5.58 4.29 -8.48
CA LEU A 236 5.66 3.30 -9.57
C LEU A 236 4.33 2.57 -9.85
N ASP A 237 3.50 2.41 -8.83
CA ASP A 237 2.19 1.77 -8.96
C ASP A 237 1.05 2.81 -9.14
N SER A 238 1.35 4.10 -9.32
CA SER A 238 0.32 5.15 -9.34
C SER A 238 -0.75 4.96 -10.42
N GLU A 239 -0.36 4.50 -11.61
CA GLU A 239 -1.29 4.17 -12.69
C GLU A 239 -2.17 2.97 -12.32
N ALA A 240 -1.58 1.91 -11.78
CA ALA A 240 -2.29 0.72 -11.30
C ALA A 240 -3.30 1.08 -10.21
N ILE A 241 -2.87 1.92 -9.25
CA ILE A 241 -3.70 2.43 -8.15
C ILE A 241 -4.86 3.25 -8.71
N GLY A 242 -4.63 4.05 -9.76
CA GLY A 242 -5.67 4.80 -10.44
C GLY A 242 -6.73 3.90 -11.10
N GLU A 243 -6.29 2.85 -11.80
CA GLU A 243 -7.18 1.88 -12.45
C GLU A 243 -8.03 1.09 -11.44
N VAL A 244 -7.40 0.53 -10.39
CA VAL A 244 -8.14 -0.22 -9.35
C VAL A 244 -9.08 0.68 -8.56
N THR A 245 -8.69 1.93 -8.27
CA THR A 245 -9.57 2.89 -7.58
C THR A 245 -10.78 3.21 -8.45
N THR A 246 -10.55 3.48 -9.74
CA THR A 246 -11.64 3.77 -10.69
C THR A 246 -12.60 2.58 -10.83
N TYR A 247 -12.07 1.36 -10.83
CA TYR A 247 -12.86 0.14 -10.82
C TYR A 247 -13.71 0.03 -9.55
N ASP A 248 -13.09 0.17 -8.37
CA ASP A 248 -13.77 0.03 -7.08
C ASP A 248 -14.88 1.09 -6.88
N LEU A 249 -14.67 2.32 -7.37
CA LEU A 249 -15.70 3.37 -7.35
C LEU A 249 -16.95 2.98 -8.16
N LYS A 250 -16.79 2.25 -9.26
CA LYS A 250 -17.90 1.79 -10.13
C LYS A 250 -18.62 0.56 -9.54
N GLU A 251 -17.96 -0.21 -8.69
CA GLU A 251 -18.50 -1.43 -8.08
C GLU A 251 -19.53 -1.18 -6.97
N LYS A 252 -19.86 0.09 -6.70
CA LYS A 252 -20.91 0.53 -5.77
C LYS A 252 -20.71 -0.07 -4.37
N PRO A 253 -19.61 0.29 -3.67
CA PRO A 253 -19.39 -0.14 -2.29
C PRO A 253 -20.54 0.32 -1.39
N ASP A 254 -20.90 -0.52 -0.43
CA ASP A 254 -21.99 -0.24 0.52
C ASP A 254 -21.49 0.22 1.89
N ALA A 255 -20.18 0.17 2.12
CA ALA A 255 -19.55 0.78 3.28
C ALA A 255 -18.12 1.23 3.00
N LEU A 256 -17.75 2.35 3.62
CA LEU A 256 -16.36 2.80 3.76
C LEU A 256 -16.01 2.91 5.24
N ILE A 257 -14.92 2.25 5.64
CA ILE A 257 -14.34 2.38 6.98
C ILE A 257 -12.97 3.04 6.84
N VAL A 258 -12.80 4.24 7.38
CA VAL A 258 -11.52 4.94 7.46
C VAL A 258 -11.00 4.85 8.89
N ALA A 259 -9.85 4.23 9.10
CA ALA A 259 -9.33 3.97 10.45
C ALA A 259 -7.84 4.27 10.62
N GLY A 260 -7.47 4.79 11.79
CA GLY A 260 -6.06 4.92 12.19
C GLY A 260 -5.23 5.83 11.29
N THR A 261 -5.83 6.87 10.69
CA THR A 261 -5.13 7.80 9.82
C THR A 261 -5.53 9.25 10.09
N SER A 262 -4.57 10.16 9.92
CA SER A 262 -4.82 11.60 9.96
C SER A 262 -5.14 12.21 8.59
N LEU A 263 -5.14 11.40 7.52
CA LEU A 263 -5.35 11.84 6.14
C LEU A 263 -4.55 13.09 5.72
N LYS A 264 -3.29 13.20 6.16
CA LYS A 264 -2.44 14.34 5.78
C LYS A 264 -1.92 14.28 4.33
N ILE A 265 -1.91 13.11 3.71
CA ILE A 265 -1.42 12.91 2.33
C ILE A 265 -2.53 13.24 1.31
N ALA A 266 -2.21 14.06 0.30
CA ALA A 266 -3.19 14.55 -0.67
C ALA A 266 -3.83 13.44 -1.52
N SER A 267 -3.04 12.47 -1.99
CA SER A 267 -3.56 11.32 -2.75
C SER A 267 -4.55 10.48 -1.92
N ALA A 268 -4.23 10.24 -0.65
CA ALA A 268 -5.11 9.57 0.30
C ALA A 268 -6.43 10.32 0.51
N ARG A 269 -6.38 11.64 0.73
CA ARG A 269 -7.59 12.48 0.86
C ARG A 269 -8.49 12.37 -0.36
N ARG A 270 -7.89 12.44 -1.55
CA ARG A 270 -8.62 12.31 -2.82
C ARG A 270 -9.36 10.98 -2.91
N ILE A 271 -8.67 9.85 -2.67
CA ILE A 271 -9.28 8.51 -2.74
C ILE A 271 -10.44 8.40 -1.75
N VAL A 272 -10.25 8.84 -0.49
CA VAL A 272 -11.30 8.79 0.53
C VAL A 272 -12.51 9.64 0.13
N ARG A 273 -12.29 10.86 -0.38
CA ARG A 273 -13.38 11.75 -0.81
C ARG A 273 -14.20 11.13 -1.95
N GLU A 274 -13.54 10.62 -2.98
CA GLU A 274 -14.21 9.96 -4.12
C GLU A 274 -14.96 8.70 -3.66
N MET A 275 -14.38 7.92 -2.73
CA MET A 275 -15.01 6.72 -2.19
C MET A 275 -16.24 7.03 -1.33
N ILE A 276 -16.21 8.12 -0.55
CA ILE A 276 -17.39 8.60 0.17
C ILE A 276 -18.52 8.90 -0.82
N GLU A 277 -18.23 9.62 -1.90
CA GLU A 277 -19.23 9.96 -2.92
C GLU A 277 -19.85 8.69 -3.55
N ALA A 278 -19.03 7.70 -3.89
CA ALA A 278 -19.49 6.42 -4.43
C ALA A 278 -20.35 5.59 -3.44
N VAL A 279 -19.94 5.53 -2.17
CA VAL A 279 -20.70 4.84 -1.12
C VAL A 279 -22.05 5.51 -0.89
N LYS A 280 -22.08 6.85 -0.82
CA LYS A 280 -23.32 7.62 -0.63
C LYS A 280 -24.28 7.48 -1.81
N ALA A 281 -23.76 7.49 -3.05
CA ALA A 281 -24.56 7.23 -4.25
C ALA A 281 -25.20 5.83 -4.23
N SER A 282 -24.58 4.88 -3.51
CA SER A 282 -25.07 3.51 -3.33
C SER A 282 -25.96 3.34 -2.09
N HIS A 283 -26.34 4.42 -1.41
CA HIS A 283 -27.04 4.41 -0.12
C HIS A 283 -26.30 3.62 0.98
N GLY A 284 -24.98 3.53 0.84
CA GLY A 284 -24.10 2.92 1.81
C GLY A 284 -23.73 3.86 2.94
N ILE A 285 -22.80 3.40 3.77
CA ILE A 285 -22.45 4.04 5.03
C ILE A 285 -20.96 4.33 5.16
N THR A 286 -20.64 5.48 5.74
CA THR A 286 -19.28 5.98 5.86
C THR A 286 -18.91 6.15 7.33
N ILE A 287 -17.82 5.50 7.75
CA ILE A 287 -17.41 5.39 9.15
C ILE A 287 -15.98 5.90 9.28
N TRP A 288 -15.76 6.81 10.22
CA TRP A 288 -14.44 7.28 10.64
C TRP A 288 -14.11 6.72 12.02
N ILE A 289 -12.90 6.18 12.20
CA ILE A 289 -12.42 5.63 13.48
C ILE A 289 -11.01 6.13 13.75
N ASN A 290 -10.82 7.00 14.74
CA ASN A 290 -9.49 7.44 15.10
C ASN A 290 -9.38 7.86 16.56
N THR A 291 -8.17 7.79 17.12
CA THR A 291 -7.91 8.24 18.49
C THR A 291 -7.88 9.77 18.60
N THR A 292 -7.41 10.44 17.56
CA THR A 292 -7.40 11.90 17.48
C THR A 292 -8.74 12.42 16.96
N ASP A 293 -8.99 13.71 17.19
CA ASP A 293 -10.18 14.37 16.68
C ASP A 293 -10.27 14.28 15.14
N PHE A 294 -11.51 14.17 14.68
CA PHE A 294 -11.83 14.22 13.26
C PHE A 294 -11.37 15.55 12.67
N PRO A 295 -10.59 15.57 11.58
CA PRO A 295 -10.15 16.80 10.98
C PRO A 295 -11.37 17.53 10.38
N ARG A 296 -11.88 18.54 11.09
CA ARG A 296 -12.96 19.44 10.64
C ARG A 296 -12.47 20.36 9.52
N THR A 297 -12.13 19.76 8.41
CA THR A 297 -11.82 20.46 7.16
C THR A 297 -13.10 20.59 6.36
N LYS A 298 -13.25 21.69 5.61
CA LYS A 298 -14.39 21.89 4.70
C LYS A 298 -14.55 20.73 3.70
N GLU A 299 -13.46 20.00 3.41
CA GLU A 299 -13.44 18.86 2.51
C GLU A 299 -14.27 17.67 3.02
N PHE A 300 -14.23 17.40 4.33
CA PHE A 300 -14.89 16.24 4.95
C PHE A 300 -16.04 16.58 5.89
N GLU A 301 -16.40 17.87 5.99
CA GLU A 301 -17.53 18.34 6.78
C GLU A 301 -18.83 17.65 6.34
N ASN A 302 -19.52 17.01 7.30
CA ASN A 302 -20.77 16.27 7.10
C ASN A 302 -20.72 15.15 6.04
N LYS A 303 -19.51 14.64 5.74
CA LYS A 303 -19.31 13.56 4.77
C LYS A 303 -19.43 12.17 5.39
N PHE A 304 -19.02 12.00 6.64
CA PHE A 304 -19.11 10.73 7.38
C PHE A 304 -20.48 10.57 8.06
N ASP A 305 -21.00 9.35 8.13
CA ASP A 305 -22.25 9.04 8.85
C ASP A 305 -22.00 8.76 10.32
N ILE A 306 -20.89 8.08 10.62
CA ILE A 306 -20.49 7.73 11.98
C ILE A 306 -19.04 8.16 12.18
N ILE A 307 -18.79 8.90 13.27
CA ILE A 307 -17.45 9.31 13.70
C ILE A 307 -17.20 8.71 15.08
N VAL A 308 -16.25 7.79 15.13
CA VAL A 308 -15.80 7.13 16.35
C VAL A 308 -14.47 7.75 16.79
N LYS A 309 -14.48 8.41 17.94
CA LYS A 309 -13.28 8.85 18.64
C LYS A 309 -12.88 7.76 19.62
N GLY A 310 -11.76 7.10 19.38
CA GLY A 310 -11.35 5.95 20.17
C GLY A 310 -10.31 5.07 19.49
N ASP A 311 -9.81 4.10 20.26
CA ASP A 311 -8.94 3.06 19.72
C ASP A 311 -9.72 2.09 18.82
N CYS A 312 -9.25 1.94 17.58
CA CYS A 312 -9.82 1.02 16.60
C CYS A 312 -9.80 -0.44 17.08
N GLN A 313 -8.85 -0.83 17.94
CA GLN A 313 -8.79 -2.18 18.50
C GLN A 313 -10.05 -2.51 19.33
N LYS A 314 -10.57 -1.54 20.08
CA LYS A 314 -11.82 -1.71 20.85
C LYS A 314 -13.00 -1.98 19.93
N ILE A 315 -13.07 -1.30 18.77
CA ILE A 315 -14.13 -1.53 17.79
C ILE A 315 -14.02 -2.92 17.17
N ALA A 316 -12.82 -3.37 16.81
CA ALA A 316 -12.61 -4.74 16.32
C ALA A 316 -13.13 -5.78 17.33
N ASN A 317 -12.76 -5.63 18.60
CA ASN A 317 -13.24 -6.51 19.68
C ASN A 317 -14.77 -6.52 19.82
N LEU A 318 -15.41 -5.37 19.59
CA LEU A 318 -16.86 -5.20 19.71
C LEU A 318 -17.64 -5.86 18.56
N VAL A 319 -17.05 -5.92 17.36
CA VAL A 319 -17.72 -6.34 16.12
C VAL A 319 -17.40 -7.78 15.73
N MET A 320 -16.21 -8.27 16.07
CA MET A 320 -15.80 -9.65 15.78
C MET A 320 -16.62 -10.66 16.60
N SER A 321 -17.04 -11.76 15.95
CA SER A 321 -17.73 -12.85 16.62
C SER A 321 -16.72 -13.77 17.34
N LYS A 322 -17.19 -14.60 18.27
CA LYS A 322 -16.35 -15.61 18.96
C LYS A 322 -15.67 -16.58 17.98
N ASN A 323 -16.26 -16.83 16.81
CA ASN A 323 -15.68 -17.70 15.78
C ASN A 323 -14.54 -16.98 15.03
N ASP A 324 -14.68 -15.67 14.78
CA ASP A 324 -13.60 -14.86 14.17
C ASP A 324 -12.38 -14.77 15.10
N THR A 325 -12.58 -14.88 16.41
CA THR A 325 -11.51 -14.90 17.42
C THR A 325 -10.89 -16.28 17.64
N ALA A 326 -11.55 -17.37 17.24
CA ALA A 326 -11.02 -18.73 17.42
C ALA A 326 -9.92 -19.07 16.40
N ASP A 327 -10.02 -18.54 15.18
CA ASP A 327 -8.97 -18.62 14.15
C ASP A 327 -7.67 -17.88 14.56
N MET A 328 -7.70 -17.09 15.64
CA MET A 328 -6.51 -16.45 16.23
C MET A 328 -5.59 -17.45 16.94
N ASN A 329 -6.14 -18.56 17.45
CA ASN A 329 -5.43 -19.54 18.27
C ASN A 329 -5.08 -20.84 17.52
N SER A 330 -5.71 -21.12 16.38
CA SER A 330 -5.55 -22.37 15.62
C SER A 330 -4.56 -22.30 14.46
N ASN A 331 -4.20 -21.09 14.01
CA ASN A 331 -3.25 -20.87 12.93
C ASN A 331 -2.02 -20.10 13.44
N GLU A 332 -1.19 -20.74 14.26
CA GLU A 332 0.25 -20.44 14.27
C GLU A 332 0.93 -21.28 13.16
N PRO A 333 1.03 -20.81 11.91
CA PRO A 333 2.16 -21.22 11.11
C PRO A 333 3.39 -20.58 11.77
N SER A 334 4.33 -21.42 12.20
CA SER A 334 5.70 -20.97 12.40
C SER A 334 6.17 -20.36 11.09
N TYR A 335 6.18 -19.02 11.03
CA TYR A 335 6.75 -18.30 9.90
C TYR A 335 8.26 -18.51 9.96
N VAL A 336 8.72 -19.64 9.44
CA VAL A 336 10.10 -19.81 9.05
C VAL A 336 10.28 -18.84 7.89
N LEU A 337 10.87 -17.68 8.18
CA LEU A 337 11.60 -16.93 7.16
C LEU A 337 12.50 -17.96 6.49
N ASN A 338 12.18 -18.33 5.25
CA ASN A 338 13.11 -19.10 4.44
C ASN A 338 14.42 -18.32 4.47
N SER A 339 15.39 -18.86 5.20
CA SER A 339 16.77 -18.41 5.20
C SER A 339 17.13 -18.11 3.76
N SER A 340 17.71 -16.93 3.53
CA SER A 340 18.15 -16.43 2.23
C SER A 340 18.60 -17.58 1.32
N PRO A 341 18.22 -17.63 0.04
CA PRO A 341 18.83 -18.57 -0.89
C PRO A 341 20.33 -18.36 -0.78
N LYS A 342 21.05 -19.32 -0.17
CA LYS A 342 22.50 -19.30 -0.15
C LYS A 342 22.88 -19.22 -1.63
N MET A 343 23.48 -18.11 -2.04
CA MET A 343 24.14 -18.05 -3.34
C MET A 343 25.06 -19.27 -3.38
N LYS A 344 24.75 -20.22 -4.27
CA LYS A 344 25.62 -21.37 -4.48
C LYS A 344 26.99 -20.80 -4.84
N ARG A 345 28.02 -21.18 -4.08
CA ARG A 345 29.40 -20.88 -4.43
C ARG A 345 29.64 -21.35 -5.87
N PRO A 346 30.42 -20.62 -6.68
CA PRO A 346 30.91 -21.17 -7.93
C PRO A 346 31.61 -22.49 -7.61
N LEU A 347 31.22 -23.57 -8.31
CA LEU A 347 31.96 -24.82 -8.27
C LEU A 347 33.38 -24.52 -8.71
N GLU A 348 34.34 -24.86 -7.85
CA GLU A 348 35.76 -24.85 -8.17
C GLU A 348 36.03 -25.79 -9.34
N ASN A 349 37.02 -25.39 -10.14
CA ASN A 349 37.48 -26.02 -11.37
C ASN A 349 37.56 -27.55 -11.29
N GLU A 350 36.78 -28.24 -12.13
CA GLU A 350 37.20 -29.52 -12.68
C GLU A 350 37.55 -29.32 -14.15
N ALA A 351 38.85 -29.43 -14.44
CA ALA A 351 39.41 -29.40 -15.77
C ALA A 351 38.85 -30.57 -16.58
N PHE A 352 38.15 -30.27 -17.67
CA PHE A 352 37.84 -31.26 -18.70
C PHE A 352 38.87 -31.15 -19.82
N SER A 353 39.73 -32.17 -19.88
CA SER A 353 40.65 -32.45 -20.97
C SER A 353 39.88 -32.74 -22.27
N VAL A 354 40.34 -32.14 -23.36
CA VAL A 354 39.89 -32.45 -24.72
C VAL A 354 40.82 -33.52 -25.26
N ASP A 355 40.28 -34.69 -25.59
CA ASP A 355 40.87 -35.65 -26.53
C ASP A 355 39.77 -36.54 -27.14
N GLY A 356 39.80 -36.73 -28.46
CA GLY A 356 39.20 -37.92 -29.09
C GLY A 356 37.94 -37.76 -29.97
N ASN A 357 38.08 -37.04 -31.09
CA ASN A 357 37.71 -37.47 -32.45
C ASN A 357 36.64 -38.59 -32.65
N ILE A 358 35.43 -38.25 -33.16
CA ILE A 358 34.64 -39.12 -34.06
C ILE A 358 33.90 -38.26 -35.11
N ASN A 359 34.06 -38.70 -36.36
CA ASN A 359 33.58 -38.17 -37.63
C ASN A 359 32.05 -38.21 -37.85
N ASN A 360 31.63 -37.33 -38.77
CA ASN A 360 30.50 -37.40 -39.71
C ASN A 360 29.05 -37.40 -39.19
N MET A 361 28.30 -36.33 -39.52
CA MET A 361 27.20 -36.40 -40.49
C MET A 361 26.60 -35.01 -40.74
N GLU A 362 26.60 -34.59 -42.01
CA GLU A 362 25.80 -33.48 -42.55
C GLU A 362 24.31 -33.82 -42.45
N ILE A 363 23.46 -32.85 -42.04
CA ILE A 363 22.05 -32.80 -42.48
C ILE A 363 21.62 -31.34 -42.71
N SER A 364 21.55 -30.99 -43.99
CA SER A 364 20.47 -30.31 -44.71
C SER A 364 19.78 -29.08 -44.11
N SER A 365 19.98 -27.96 -44.80
CA SER A 365 19.05 -26.85 -44.98
C SER A 365 17.62 -27.32 -45.33
N GLN A 366 16.60 -26.72 -44.69
CA GLN A 366 15.33 -26.23 -45.30
C GLN A 366 14.29 -25.97 -44.20
N VAL A 367 13.91 -24.70 -43.99
CA VAL A 367 12.63 -24.34 -43.35
C VAL A 367 11.97 -23.21 -44.17
N PRO A 368 10.66 -23.27 -44.45
CA PRO A 368 10.05 -22.56 -45.57
C PRO A 368 9.62 -21.13 -45.26
N LYS A 369 9.71 -20.26 -46.27
CA LYS A 369 9.13 -18.91 -46.30
C LYS A 369 7.59 -18.99 -46.33
N LYS A 370 6.91 -18.42 -45.33
CA LYS A 370 5.57 -17.83 -45.51
C LYS A 370 5.53 -16.44 -44.88
N ARG A 371 5.57 -15.43 -45.75
CA ARG A 371 5.25 -14.03 -45.46
C ARG A 371 3.73 -13.88 -45.34
N GLN A 372 3.26 -13.31 -44.25
CA GLN A 372 2.01 -12.54 -44.24
C GLN A 372 2.32 -11.12 -43.81
N ALA A 373 1.90 -10.18 -44.65
CA ALA A 373 2.13 -8.75 -44.53
C ALA A 373 1.20 -8.16 -43.46
N LEU A 374 1.75 -7.47 -42.46
CA LEU A 374 1.01 -6.47 -41.71
C LEU A 374 1.33 -5.07 -42.25
N LYS A 375 0.25 -4.38 -42.60
CA LYS A 375 0.19 -3.05 -43.20
C LYS A 375 0.83 -2.00 -42.29
N THR A 376 1.70 -1.19 -42.86
CA THR A 376 2.21 0.06 -42.32
C THR A 376 1.13 1.16 -42.38
N GLN A 377 0.94 1.89 -41.28
CA GLN A 377 0.30 3.21 -41.27
C GLN A 377 1.07 4.17 -40.33
N PRO A 378 0.98 5.49 -40.57
CA PRO A 378 2.17 6.35 -40.62
C PRO A 378 2.42 7.19 -39.36
N LYS A 379 3.68 7.68 -39.29
CA LYS A 379 4.16 8.70 -38.36
C LYS A 379 3.30 9.97 -38.43
N ILE A 380 2.79 10.46 -37.30
CA ILE A 380 2.23 11.80 -37.19
C ILE A 380 3.14 12.62 -36.28
N SER A 381 3.81 13.58 -36.90
CA SER A 381 4.47 14.73 -36.26
C SER A 381 3.62 15.97 -36.50
N LYS A 382 3.68 16.92 -35.55
CA LYS A 382 3.13 18.29 -35.56
C LYS A 382 1.61 18.45 -35.30
N VAL A 383 1.29 18.90 -34.09
CA VAL A 383 0.28 19.96 -33.88
C VAL A 383 0.84 20.93 -32.84
N PHE A 384 1.34 22.07 -33.30
CA PHE A 384 1.60 23.28 -32.52
C PHE A 384 1.15 24.47 -33.37
N LYS A 385 0.43 25.41 -32.72
CA LYS A 385 -0.03 26.74 -33.16
C LYS A 385 -1.32 26.81 -33.99
N SER A 386 -2.39 27.29 -33.36
CA SER A 386 -2.86 28.68 -33.56
C SER A 386 -4.16 28.94 -32.77
N VAL A 387 -4.08 29.69 -31.67
CA VAL A 387 -5.13 30.64 -31.26
C VAL A 387 -4.40 31.84 -30.62
N LYS A 388 -4.42 33.00 -31.30
CA LYS A 388 -4.01 34.29 -30.76
C LYS A 388 -4.96 35.38 -31.25
N SER A 389 -5.06 36.42 -30.43
CA SER A 389 -5.95 37.59 -30.47
C SER A 389 -7.35 37.26 -29.95
N THR A 390 -7.88 37.90 -28.91
CA THR A 390 -7.76 39.26 -28.34
C THR A 390 -7.87 39.14 -26.81
N SER A 391 -7.24 39.91 -25.91
CA SER A 391 -7.29 41.37 -25.74
C SER A 391 -6.34 41.81 -24.61
N ASN A 392 -5.66 42.95 -24.82
CA ASN A 392 -4.91 43.71 -23.82
C ASN A 392 -5.81 44.33 -22.74
N LYS A 393 -5.34 44.35 -21.49
CA LYS A 393 -5.44 45.44 -20.46
C LYS A 393 -4.94 44.86 -19.12
N SER A 394 -3.69 45.13 -18.71
CA SER A 394 -3.23 46.24 -17.84
C SER A 394 -3.65 46.12 -16.36
N PHE A 395 -2.64 46.10 -15.48
CA PHE A 395 -2.50 46.61 -14.08
C PHE A 395 -1.72 45.58 -13.25
N LYS A 396 -0.42 45.76 -12.93
CA LYS A 396 0.17 46.60 -11.86
C LYS A 396 -0.66 46.64 -10.57
N SER A 397 -0.29 45.77 -9.62
CA SER A 397 0.22 46.08 -8.27
C SER A 397 0.19 44.80 -7.43
#